data_AF-E2AHZ0-F1
#
_entry.id   AF-E2AHZ0-F1
#
_cell.length_a   1.000
_cell.length_b   1.000
_cell.length_c   1.000
_cell.angle_alpha   90.00
_cell.angle_beta   90.00
_cell.angle_gamma   90.00
#
_symmetry.space_group_name_H-M   'P 1'
#
loop_
_entity.id
_entity.type
_entity.pdbx_description
1 polymer ?
#
loop_
_entity_poly.entity_id
_entity_poly.type
_entity_poly.pdbx_seq_one_letter_code
_entity_poly.pdbx_strand_id
1 'polypeptide(L)'
;MWQVYSFSVLILIVVFSTYCSTVNETVFVNATKSKLKILGIFGFLGKSHFDVFKPLLEELARRGHEVTVVSYFPRTDDAKAKEPLPNYKDINLVDPEIDVYVNIVDLKQISQSLFFYMEELNILMAEVTCNTSLRHPAITELIRSDEKFDVILTENFNTDCFLGFIHRFKVPYLAFSSHQIMPWTNNDMGNEDNPSYIPIYFFGFIRPMNFLDRITNTVGLFLYKAAYEYWFRSVHQVIANEVFGSDLPKLQKLAQQSSALLVNTHSSLFGSRPQLPNVVEIGGIHIPSKINSLPKDLTEFLDSAHDGALFFSLGSLIKSTTMPKEKLDAILKVFSSIPRKVIWKWETDELPHKMDN
;
A
#
# COMPACT_ATOMS: atom_id res chain seq x y z
N MET A 1 24.14 -55.11 14.93
CA MET A 1 23.06 -54.14 14.69
C MET A 1 23.46 -52.71 15.10
N TRP A 2 24.70 -52.30 14.83
CA TRP A 2 25.28 -50.98 15.15
C TRP A 2 26.21 -50.48 14.04
N GLN A 3 26.11 -51.05 12.83
CA GLN A 3 26.92 -50.68 11.66
C GLN A 3 26.08 -50.22 10.45
N VAL A 4 24.75 -50.23 10.56
CA VAL A 4 23.85 -49.78 9.47
C VAL A 4 23.37 -48.33 9.68
N TYR A 5 23.47 -47.79 10.91
CA TYR A 5 23.05 -46.42 11.22
C TYR A 5 24.09 -45.33 10.94
N SER A 6 25.35 -45.68 10.67
CA SER A 6 26.40 -44.70 10.41
C SER A 6 26.50 -44.29 8.92
N PHE A 7 25.97 -45.12 8.01
CA PHE A 7 25.99 -44.82 6.57
C PHE A 7 24.82 -43.93 6.12
N SER A 8 23.67 -43.99 6.80
CA SER A 8 22.50 -43.16 6.49
C SER A 8 22.66 -41.69 6.92
N VAL A 9 23.47 -41.42 7.95
CA VAL A 9 23.72 -40.05 8.44
C VAL A 9 24.74 -39.31 7.57
N LEU A 10 25.71 -40.00 6.97
CA LEU A 10 26.67 -39.36 6.06
C LEU A 10 26.07 -38.99 4.69
N ILE A 11 25.12 -39.78 4.17
CA ILE A 11 24.43 -39.45 2.91
C ILE A 11 23.52 -38.22 3.09
N LEU A 12 22.90 -38.05 4.26
CA LEU A 12 22.14 -36.84 4.58
C LEU A 12 23.04 -35.60 4.67
N ILE A 13 24.27 -35.70 5.18
CA ILE A 13 25.19 -34.56 5.27
C ILE A 13 25.78 -34.18 3.89
N VAL A 14 26.00 -35.14 2.99
CA VAL A 14 26.55 -34.86 1.64
C VAL A 14 25.48 -34.40 0.64
N VAL A 15 24.21 -34.82 0.81
CA VAL A 15 23.09 -34.30 0.01
C VAL A 15 22.73 -32.85 0.41
N PHE A 16 23.01 -32.44 1.65
CA PHE A 16 22.88 -31.03 2.08
C PHE A 16 24.07 -30.13 1.72
N SER A 17 25.20 -30.66 1.22
CA SER A 17 26.39 -29.86 0.90
C SER A 17 26.62 -29.59 -0.60
N THR A 18 25.71 -30.02 -1.49
CA THR A 18 25.87 -29.83 -2.95
C THR A 18 24.68 -29.19 -3.66
N TYR A 19 23.69 -28.69 -2.91
CA TYR A 19 22.61 -27.86 -3.46
C TYR A 19 22.62 -26.46 -2.83
N CYS A 20 23.74 -25.76 -2.99
CA CYS A 20 23.77 -24.30 -2.81
C CYS A 20 24.74 -23.64 -3.79
N SER A 21 24.71 -24.11 -5.04
CA SER A 21 25.41 -23.50 -6.17
C SER A 21 24.43 -23.02 -7.24
N THR A 22 23.29 -22.51 -6.80
CA THR A 22 22.55 -21.49 -7.55
C THR A 22 22.29 -20.38 -6.56
N VAL A 23 23.36 -19.66 -6.20
CA VAL A 23 23.19 -18.22 -6.00
C VAL A 23 22.58 -17.77 -7.31
N ASN A 24 21.24 -17.61 -7.32
CA ASN A 24 20.63 -16.73 -8.29
C ASN A 24 21.47 -15.47 -8.16
N GLU A 25 22.30 -15.20 -9.17
CA GLU A 25 22.68 -13.83 -9.48
C GLU A 25 21.34 -13.13 -9.71
N THR A 26 20.73 -12.71 -8.61
CA THR A 26 19.84 -11.58 -8.59
C THR A 26 20.77 -10.46 -9.01
N VAL A 27 20.92 -10.31 -10.33
CA VAL A 27 21.47 -9.12 -10.95
C VAL A 27 20.45 -8.04 -10.61
N PHE A 28 20.48 -7.59 -9.36
CA PHE A 28 19.90 -6.33 -8.96
C PHE A 28 20.59 -5.35 -9.87
N VAL A 29 19.82 -4.86 -10.83
CA VAL A 29 20.04 -3.64 -11.60
C VAL A 29 21.52 -3.39 -11.84
N ASN A 30 22.04 -3.78 -13.00
CA ASN A 30 23.43 -3.59 -13.41
C ASN A 30 24.13 -2.47 -12.61
N ALA A 31 24.82 -2.83 -11.52
CA ALA A 31 25.23 -1.89 -10.47
C ALA A 31 26.26 -0.85 -10.97
N THR A 32 26.69 -1.01 -12.22
CA THR A 32 27.52 -0.07 -12.97
C THR A 32 26.73 1.13 -13.51
N LYS A 33 25.40 1.04 -13.64
CA LYS A 33 24.55 2.18 -14.05
C LYS A 33 24.34 3.12 -12.87
N SER A 34 24.93 4.32 -12.96
CA SER A 34 24.68 5.42 -12.03
C SER A 34 23.30 6.06 -12.19
N LYS A 35 22.64 5.86 -13.34
CA LYS A 35 21.32 6.39 -13.68
C LYS A 35 20.43 5.28 -14.21
N LEU A 36 19.20 5.21 -13.71
CA LEU A 36 18.20 4.20 -14.07
C LEU A 36 16.99 4.87 -14.68
N LYS A 37 16.32 4.16 -15.58
CA LYS A 37 15.00 4.51 -16.07
C LYS A 37 13.94 3.66 -15.36
N ILE A 38 13.18 4.29 -14.48
CA ILE A 38 12.28 3.67 -13.52
C ILE A 38 10.84 3.91 -13.95
N LEU A 39 10.03 2.86 -13.96
CA LEU A 39 8.58 2.96 -14.12
C LEU A 39 7.91 2.72 -12.77
N GLY A 40 7.30 3.74 -12.19
CA GLY A 40 6.44 3.64 -11.00
C GLY A 40 4.98 3.46 -11.39
N ILE A 41 4.32 2.41 -10.91
CA ILE A 41 2.91 2.12 -11.20
C ILE A 41 2.13 2.09 -9.89
N PHE A 42 1.36 3.14 -9.65
CA PHE A 42 0.59 3.36 -8.43
C PHE A 42 -0.83 3.76 -8.79
N GLY A 43 -1.54 2.82 -9.42
CA GLY A 43 -2.90 3.04 -9.94
C GLY A 43 -4.02 2.88 -8.92
N PHE A 44 -3.73 2.68 -7.62
CA PHE A 44 -4.80 2.66 -6.63
C PHE A 44 -5.43 4.04 -6.45
N LEU A 45 -6.76 4.09 -6.38
CA LEU A 45 -7.55 5.33 -6.26
C LEU A 45 -7.40 6.02 -4.88
N GLY A 46 -6.76 5.37 -3.90
CA GLY A 46 -6.55 5.93 -2.56
C GLY A 46 -5.36 6.87 -2.47
N LYS A 47 -5.63 8.15 -2.18
CA LYS A 47 -4.58 9.18 -2.04
C LYS A 47 -3.54 8.82 -0.98
N SER A 48 -3.97 8.26 0.15
CA SER A 48 -3.10 7.87 1.25
C SER A 48 -2.08 6.80 0.85
N HIS A 49 -2.39 5.95 -0.11
CA HIS A 49 -1.45 4.94 -0.61
C HIS A 49 -0.35 5.61 -1.45
N PHE A 50 -0.74 6.47 -2.40
CA PHE A 50 0.24 7.18 -3.23
C PHE A 50 1.12 8.14 -2.41
N ASP A 51 0.53 8.85 -1.44
CA ASP A 51 1.27 9.76 -0.55
C ASP A 51 2.42 9.04 0.18
N VAL A 52 2.30 7.72 0.44
CA VAL A 52 3.38 6.96 1.08
C VAL A 52 4.60 6.84 0.17
N PHE A 53 4.38 6.62 -1.13
CA PHE A 53 5.46 6.33 -2.08
C PHE A 53 5.99 7.58 -2.78
N LYS A 54 5.19 8.64 -2.86
CA LYS A 54 5.56 9.89 -3.54
C LYS A 54 6.94 10.43 -3.11
N PRO A 55 7.29 10.51 -1.80
CA PRO A 55 8.60 11.01 -1.38
C PRO A 55 9.77 10.19 -1.93
N LEU A 56 9.62 8.86 -2.01
CA LEU A 56 10.62 7.98 -2.61
C LEU A 56 10.79 8.27 -4.11
N LEU A 57 9.70 8.40 -4.86
CA LEU A 57 9.73 8.65 -6.30
C LEU A 57 10.37 10.00 -6.62
N GLU A 58 10.02 11.04 -5.86
CA GLU A 58 10.65 12.37 -5.98
C GLU A 58 12.13 12.31 -5.60
N GLU A 59 12.51 11.57 -4.55
CA GLU A 59 13.91 11.40 -4.14
C GLU A 59 14.75 10.64 -5.19
N LEU A 60 14.19 9.62 -5.83
CA LEU A 60 14.84 8.94 -6.95
C LEU A 60 15.11 9.90 -8.11
N ALA A 61 14.17 10.79 -8.42
CA ALA A 61 14.39 11.84 -9.40
C ALA A 61 15.46 12.85 -8.92
N ARG A 62 15.46 13.28 -7.65
CA ARG A 62 16.53 14.16 -7.11
C ARG A 62 17.92 13.55 -7.25
N ARG A 63 18.02 12.22 -7.14
CA ARG A 63 19.27 11.46 -7.32
C ARG A 63 19.67 11.24 -8.78
N GLY A 64 18.89 11.77 -9.72
CA GLY A 64 19.20 11.78 -11.14
C GLY A 64 18.61 10.62 -11.94
N HIS A 65 17.81 9.72 -11.35
CA HIS A 65 17.12 8.67 -12.10
C HIS A 65 16.03 9.25 -13.00
N GLU A 66 15.78 8.66 -14.18
CA GLU A 66 14.59 8.99 -14.98
C GLU A 66 13.40 8.23 -14.39
N VAL A 67 12.41 8.95 -13.88
CA VAL A 67 11.25 8.35 -13.19
C VAL A 67 9.99 8.69 -13.97
N THR A 68 9.32 7.67 -14.50
CA THR A 68 7.97 7.80 -15.08
C THR A 68 6.98 7.22 -14.10
N VAL A 69 5.97 7.99 -13.68
CA VAL A 69 5.01 7.60 -12.64
C VAL A 69 3.59 7.59 -13.19
N VAL A 70 2.95 6.43 -13.13
CA VAL A 70 1.54 6.21 -13.47
C VAL A 70 0.72 6.30 -12.18
N SER A 71 -0.18 7.28 -12.07
CA SER A 71 -1.07 7.43 -10.91
C SER A 71 -2.26 8.36 -11.17
N TYR A 72 -3.21 8.39 -10.23
CA TYR A 72 -4.29 9.38 -10.14
C TYR A 72 -3.87 10.68 -9.44
N PHE A 73 -2.60 10.82 -9.07
CA PHE A 73 -2.11 11.90 -8.22
C PHE A 73 -0.86 12.57 -8.79
N PRO A 74 -0.94 13.14 -10.00
CA PRO A 74 0.21 13.78 -10.63
C PRO A 74 0.71 14.96 -9.79
N ARG A 75 1.97 15.36 -9.98
CA ARG A 75 2.51 16.56 -9.32
C ARG A 75 1.72 17.79 -9.80
N THR A 76 1.21 18.58 -8.86
CA THR A 76 0.48 19.82 -9.15
C THR A 76 1.41 20.86 -9.76
N ASP A 77 0.84 21.84 -10.46
CA ASP A 77 1.63 22.92 -11.07
C ASP A 77 2.40 23.72 -10.01
N ASP A 78 1.77 23.99 -8.86
CA ASP A 78 2.45 24.60 -7.72
C ASP A 78 3.62 23.77 -7.20
N ALA A 79 3.47 22.44 -7.13
CA ALA A 79 4.55 21.55 -6.70
C ALA A 79 5.70 21.52 -7.72
N LYS A 80 5.37 21.50 -9.01
CA LYS A 80 6.36 21.57 -10.11
C LYS A 80 7.09 22.91 -10.13
N ALA A 81 6.39 24.01 -9.84
CA ALA A 81 6.98 25.34 -9.76
C ALA A 81 7.90 25.50 -8.54
N LYS A 82 7.48 24.98 -7.37
CA LYS A 82 8.29 25.01 -6.14
C LYS A 82 9.52 24.12 -6.21
N GLU A 83 9.41 22.94 -6.82
CA GLU A 83 10.51 21.99 -6.97
C GLU A 83 10.49 21.35 -8.39
N PRO A 84 11.18 21.95 -9.36
CA PRO A 84 11.29 21.37 -10.69
C PRO A 84 12.10 20.06 -10.65
N LEU A 85 11.49 18.97 -11.13
CA LEU A 85 12.16 17.67 -11.30
C LEU A 85 12.06 17.28 -12.80
N PRO A 86 13.00 17.72 -13.66
CA PRO A 86 12.89 17.56 -15.11
C PRO A 86 12.93 16.11 -15.60
N ASN A 87 13.45 15.22 -14.76
CA ASN A 87 13.54 13.77 -14.97
C ASN A 87 12.41 12.99 -14.29
N TYR A 88 11.36 13.68 -13.81
CA TYR A 88 10.15 13.08 -13.27
C TYR A 88 8.98 13.33 -14.25
N LYS A 89 8.44 12.26 -14.85
CA LYS A 89 7.33 12.31 -15.80
C LYS A 89 6.07 11.71 -15.19
N ASP A 90 5.01 12.50 -15.06
CA ASP A 90 3.68 12.01 -14.68
C ASP A 90 2.95 11.43 -15.91
N ILE A 91 2.42 10.22 -15.75
CA ILE A 91 1.35 9.65 -16.59
C ILE A 91 0.08 9.74 -15.75
N ASN A 92 -0.74 10.72 -16.11
CA ASN A 92 -1.94 11.08 -15.37
C ASN A 92 -3.10 10.13 -15.71
N LEU A 93 -3.68 9.50 -14.68
CA LEU A 93 -4.88 8.67 -14.77
C LEU A 93 -6.16 9.38 -14.28
N VAL A 94 -6.07 10.65 -13.87
CA VAL A 94 -7.23 11.42 -13.41
C VAL A 94 -8.28 11.48 -14.52
N ASP A 95 -9.46 10.98 -14.18
CA ASP A 95 -10.65 10.99 -15.01
C ASP A 95 -11.76 11.72 -14.24
N PRO A 96 -12.38 12.77 -14.81
CA PRO A 96 -13.48 13.49 -14.16
C PRO A 96 -14.70 12.62 -13.80
N GLU A 97 -14.85 11.45 -14.43
CA GLU A 97 -15.96 10.52 -14.17
C GLU A 97 -15.63 9.51 -13.05
N ILE A 98 -14.38 9.49 -12.56
CA ILE A 98 -13.92 8.54 -11.55
C ILE A 98 -13.42 9.30 -10.32
N ASP A 99 -14.19 9.19 -9.24
CA ASP A 99 -13.79 9.77 -7.96
C ASP A 99 -12.63 8.98 -7.32
N VAL A 100 -11.57 9.70 -6.97
CA VAL A 100 -10.51 9.17 -6.10
C VAL A 100 -11.07 8.94 -4.70
N TYR A 101 -10.48 7.98 -3.97
CA TYR A 101 -10.94 7.63 -2.63
C TYR A 101 -10.49 8.66 -1.60
N VAL A 102 -11.26 9.75 -1.51
CA VAL A 102 -11.14 10.83 -0.53
C VAL A 102 -12.55 11.20 -0.05
N ASN A 103 -12.78 11.17 1.26
CA ASN A 103 -14.07 11.46 1.89
C ASN A 103 -15.25 10.62 1.34
N ILE A 104 -14.99 9.38 0.92
CA ILE A 104 -15.98 8.46 0.33
C ILE A 104 -16.80 7.70 1.38
N VAL A 105 -16.31 7.59 2.62
CA VAL A 105 -17.01 6.87 3.69
C VAL A 105 -17.98 7.80 4.41
N ASP A 106 -19.28 7.58 4.18
CA ASP A 106 -20.38 8.25 4.87
C ASP A 106 -20.68 7.55 6.21
N LEU A 107 -20.47 8.27 7.31
CA LEU A 107 -20.68 7.77 8.67
C LEU A 107 -22.15 7.41 8.97
N LYS A 108 -23.11 7.92 8.19
CA LYS A 108 -24.54 7.54 8.28
C LYS A 108 -24.79 6.15 7.71
N GLN A 109 -23.96 5.71 6.77
CA GLN A 109 -24.10 4.43 6.10
C GLN A 109 -23.43 3.29 6.87
N ILE A 110 -22.49 3.60 7.77
CA ILE A 110 -21.86 2.61 8.66
C ILE A 110 -22.88 1.86 9.52
N SER A 111 -24.00 2.50 9.92
CA SER A 111 -25.06 1.79 10.65
C SER A 111 -25.84 0.78 9.81
N GLN A 112 -25.71 0.81 8.49
CA GLN A 112 -26.29 -0.16 7.56
C GLN A 112 -25.28 -1.28 7.33
N SER A 113 -25.14 -2.17 8.32
CA SER A 113 -24.05 -3.16 8.38
C SER A 113 -23.78 -3.89 7.06
N LEU A 114 -24.82 -4.38 6.38
CA LEU A 114 -24.65 -5.11 5.12
C LEU A 114 -24.08 -4.23 3.99
N PHE A 115 -24.56 -3.00 3.84
CA PHE A 115 -24.08 -2.08 2.80
C PHE A 115 -22.60 -1.75 3.00
N PHE A 116 -22.22 -1.43 4.25
CA PHE A 116 -20.82 -1.15 4.60
C PHE A 116 -19.89 -2.32 4.28
N TYR A 117 -20.28 -3.56 4.62
CA TYR A 117 -19.46 -4.74 4.30
C TYR A 117 -19.39 -5.00 2.79
N MET A 118 -20.46 -4.74 2.04
CA MET A 118 -20.44 -4.86 0.58
C MET A 118 -19.52 -3.81 -0.05
N GLU A 119 -19.52 -2.58 0.45
CA GLU A 119 -18.64 -1.52 -0.04
C GLU A 119 -17.17 -1.79 0.30
N GLU A 120 -16.89 -2.26 1.51
CA GLU A 120 -15.55 -2.71 1.90
C GLU A 120 -15.07 -3.84 0.98
N LEU A 121 -15.93 -4.83 0.71
CA LEU A 121 -15.61 -5.93 -0.19
C LEU A 121 -15.37 -5.45 -1.63
N ASN A 122 -16.17 -4.49 -2.12
CA ASN A 122 -15.98 -3.89 -3.45
C ASN A 122 -14.62 -3.18 -3.56
N ILE A 123 -14.23 -2.42 -2.52
CA ILE A 123 -12.91 -1.77 -2.47
C ILE A 123 -11.80 -2.82 -2.44
N LEU A 124 -11.94 -3.89 -1.64
CA LEU A 124 -10.96 -4.98 -1.57
C LEU A 124 -10.88 -5.79 -2.87
N MET A 125 -11.97 -5.93 -3.60
CA MET A 125 -11.98 -6.56 -4.92
C MET A 125 -11.22 -5.75 -5.96
N ALA A 126 -11.12 -4.43 -5.80
CA ALA A 126 -10.37 -3.53 -6.68
C ALA A 126 -10.71 -3.65 -8.18
N GLU A 127 -11.90 -4.15 -8.53
CA GLU A 127 -12.34 -4.30 -9.91
C GLU A 127 -12.43 -2.93 -10.61
N VAL A 128 -13.04 -1.95 -9.94
CA VAL A 128 -13.15 -0.57 -10.44
C VAL A 128 -11.76 0.01 -10.72
N THR A 129 -10.87 -0.02 -9.72
CA THR A 129 -9.48 0.44 -9.87
C THR A 129 -8.81 -0.23 -11.06
N CYS A 130 -8.86 -1.56 -11.12
CA CYS A 130 -8.20 -2.32 -12.17
C CYS A 130 -8.75 -1.99 -13.57
N ASN A 131 -10.07 -2.02 -13.71
CA ASN A 131 -10.76 -1.81 -14.98
C ASN A 131 -10.54 -0.39 -15.51
N THR A 132 -10.75 0.61 -14.65
CA THR A 132 -10.64 2.02 -15.04
C THR A 132 -9.19 2.42 -15.31
N SER A 133 -8.24 1.99 -14.48
CA SER A 133 -6.84 2.31 -14.68
C SER A 133 -6.28 1.68 -15.95
N LEU A 134 -6.46 0.37 -16.16
CA LEU A 134 -5.83 -0.33 -17.28
C LEU A 134 -6.44 0.05 -18.63
N ARG A 135 -7.71 0.42 -18.67
CA ARG A 135 -8.39 0.88 -19.89
C ARG A 135 -8.19 2.36 -20.18
N HIS A 136 -7.49 3.09 -19.30
CA HIS A 136 -7.18 4.50 -19.53
C HIS A 136 -6.31 4.67 -20.79
N PRO A 137 -6.59 5.66 -21.67
CA PRO A 137 -5.85 5.84 -22.91
C PRO A 137 -4.32 5.97 -22.72
N ALA A 138 -3.88 6.63 -21.66
CA ALA A 138 -2.46 6.79 -21.35
C ALA A 138 -1.75 5.46 -21.03
N ILE A 139 -2.46 4.46 -20.49
CA ILE A 139 -1.92 3.11 -20.31
C ILE A 139 -1.74 2.42 -21.66
N THR A 140 -2.73 2.52 -22.54
CA THR A 140 -2.63 1.97 -23.90
C THR A 140 -1.46 2.58 -24.66
N GLU A 141 -1.26 3.90 -24.55
CA GLU A 141 -0.11 4.59 -25.14
C GLU A 141 1.22 4.08 -24.57
N LEU A 142 1.33 3.97 -23.24
CA LEU A 142 2.52 3.45 -22.57
C LEU A 142 2.83 2.02 -23.02
N ILE A 143 1.83 1.14 -23.08
CA ILE A 143 1.98 -0.24 -23.54
C ILE A 143 2.40 -0.30 -25.01
N ARG A 144 1.95 0.62 -25.86
CA ARG A 144 2.33 0.65 -27.29
C ARG A 144 3.66 1.35 -27.55
N SER A 145 4.17 2.11 -26.58
CA SER A 145 5.41 2.87 -26.74
C SER A 145 6.66 1.98 -26.88
N ASP A 146 7.69 2.52 -27.51
CA ASP A 146 9.03 1.92 -27.58
C ASP A 146 9.88 2.19 -26.33
N GLU A 147 9.27 2.74 -25.27
CA GLU A 147 9.94 3.02 -24.01
C GLU A 147 10.59 1.76 -23.43
N LYS A 148 11.76 1.97 -22.83
CA LYS A 148 12.53 0.95 -22.12
C LYS A 148 12.71 1.40 -20.68
N PHE A 149 12.61 0.46 -19.77
CA PHE A 149 12.83 0.69 -18.35
C PHE A 149 13.90 -0.29 -17.85
N ASP A 150 14.54 0.06 -16.74
CA ASP A 150 15.50 -0.79 -16.05
C ASP A 150 14.83 -1.55 -14.90
N VAL A 151 13.81 -0.96 -14.27
CA VAL A 151 13.09 -1.52 -13.11
C VAL A 151 11.68 -0.95 -13.02
N ILE A 152 10.74 -1.78 -12.54
CA ILE A 152 9.38 -1.37 -12.19
C ILE A 152 9.24 -1.28 -10.67
N LEU A 153 8.60 -0.22 -10.18
CA LEU A 153 8.13 -0.10 -8.80
C LEU A 153 6.60 -0.13 -8.86
N THR A 154 5.95 -1.03 -8.13
CA THR A 154 4.49 -1.11 -8.14
C THR A 154 3.94 -1.38 -6.76
N GLU A 155 2.76 -0.85 -6.49
CA GLU A 155 2.06 -1.15 -5.25
C GLU A 155 1.61 -2.62 -5.19
N ASN A 156 1.77 -3.23 -4.03
CA ASN A 156 1.15 -4.48 -3.63
C ASN A 156 0.12 -4.18 -2.54
N PHE A 157 -1.15 -4.28 -2.92
CA PHE A 157 -2.28 -4.09 -2.03
C PHE A 157 -3.39 -5.10 -2.33
N ASN A 158 -4.37 -4.72 -3.16
CA ASN A 158 -5.61 -5.45 -3.38
C ASN A 158 -5.87 -5.79 -4.86
N THR A 159 -4.91 -5.53 -5.75
CA THR A 159 -4.97 -5.95 -7.16
C THR A 159 -3.60 -6.26 -7.73
N ASP A 160 -3.54 -7.27 -8.60
CA ASP A 160 -2.35 -7.67 -9.33
C ASP A 160 -2.38 -7.26 -10.81
N CYS A 161 -3.42 -6.57 -11.30
CA CYS A 161 -3.55 -6.40 -12.75
C CYS A 161 -2.50 -5.48 -13.38
N PHE A 162 -1.87 -4.61 -12.58
CA PHE A 162 -0.71 -3.83 -13.00
C PHE A 162 0.55 -4.69 -13.23
N LEU A 163 0.60 -5.93 -12.75
CA LEU A 163 1.74 -6.82 -12.99
C LEU A 163 1.89 -7.19 -14.47
N GLY A 164 0.86 -6.98 -15.31
CA GLY A 164 0.99 -7.12 -16.76
C GLY A 164 2.08 -6.23 -17.38
N PHE A 165 2.44 -5.11 -16.74
CA PHE A 165 3.57 -4.29 -17.15
C PHE A 165 4.91 -5.02 -17.05
N ILE A 166 5.06 -5.96 -16.12
CA ILE A 166 6.28 -6.79 -15.99
C ILE A 166 6.40 -7.72 -17.19
N HIS A 167 5.30 -8.33 -17.64
CA HIS A 167 5.28 -9.13 -18.87
C HIS A 167 5.58 -8.27 -20.11
N ARG A 168 5.02 -7.06 -20.17
CA ARG A 168 5.21 -6.14 -21.30
C ARG A 168 6.63 -5.61 -21.42
N PHE A 169 7.25 -5.19 -20.31
CA PHE A 169 8.57 -4.57 -20.33
C PHE A 169 9.71 -5.55 -20.04
N LYS A 170 9.42 -6.73 -19.47
CA LYS A 170 10.38 -7.82 -19.19
C LYS A 170 11.57 -7.37 -18.35
N VAL A 171 11.28 -6.62 -17.29
CA VAL A 171 12.27 -6.05 -16.36
C VAL A 171 11.98 -6.53 -14.94
N PRO A 172 12.99 -6.57 -14.06
CA PRO A 172 12.75 -6.86 -12.64
C PRO A 172 11.85 -5.79 -12.02
N TYR A 173 11.17 -6.16 -10.93
CA TYR A 173 10.33 -5.23 -10.20
C TYR A 173 10.42 -5.40 -8.69
N LEU A 174 10.10 -4.30 -8.01
CA LEU A 174 9.98 -4.20 -6.56
C LEU A 174 8.52 -3.91 -6.22
N ALA A 175 7.98 -4.68 -5.29
CA ALA A 175 6.65 -4.47 -4.74
C ALA A 175 6.73 -3.51 -3.54
N PHE A 176 5.73 -2.63 -3.40
CA PHE A 176 5.65 -1.68 -2.30
C PHE A 176 4.30 -1.80 -1.61
N SER A 177 4.30 -1.89 -0.29
CA SER A 177 3.07 -1.84 0.51
C SER A 177 3.06 -0.58 1.36
N SER A 178 1.98 0.20 1.25
CA SER A 178 1.79 1.46 1.98
C SER A 178 1.38 1.23 3.43
N HIS A 179 1.04 -0.01 3.78
CA HIS A 179 0.58 -0.44 5.10
C HIS A 179 1.14 -1.84 5.43
N GLN A 180 0.51 -2.58 6.35
CA GLN A 180 0.90 -3.95 6.69
C GLN A 180 0.72 -4.93 5.53
N ILE A 181 1.50 -6.01 5.50
CA ILE A 181 1.38 -7.06 4.48
C ILE A 181 -0.02 -7.69 4.49
N MET A 182 -0.69 -7.71 3.34
CA MET A 182 -2.00 -8.34 3.20
C MET A 182 -1.92 -9.87 3.31
N PRO A 183 -3.01 -10.54 3.74
CA PRO A 183 -3.02 -12.00 3.90
C PRO A 183 -2.55 -12.78 2.66
N TRP A 184 -2.93 -12.36 1.46
CA TRP A 184 -2.55 -13.02 0.21
C TRP A 184 -1.10 -12.78 -0.22
N THR A 185 -0.50 -11.65 0.17
CA THR A 185 0.85 -11.27 -0.23
C THR A 185 1.93 -12.18 0.35
N ASN A 186 1.74 -12.71 1.57
CA ASN A 186 2.74 -13.57 2.19
C ASN A 186 3.05 -14.80 1.33
N ASN A 187 2.02 -15.42 0.73
CA ASN A 187 2.19 -16.58 -0.14
C ASN A 187 3.00 -16.23 -1.40
N ASP A 188 2.78 -15.06 -2.00
CA ASP A 188 3.50 -14.62 -3.20
C ASP A 188 4.98 -14.37 -2.90
N MET A 189 5.29 -13.88 -1.70
CA MET A 189 6.66 -13.62 -1.25
C MET A 189 7.36 -14.85 -0.62
N GLY A 190 6.63 -15.95 -0.40
CA GLY A 190 7.10 -17.12 0.37
C GLY A 190 7.24 -16.86 1.88
N ASN A 191 6.65 -15.78 2.38
CA ASN A 191 6.76 -15.32 3.77
C ASN A 191 5.86 -16.12 4.74
N GLU A 192 6.26 -16.22 6.00
CA GLU A 192 5.49 -16.91 7.06
C GLU A 192 4.34 -16.02 7.58
N ASP A 193 3.16 -16.60 7.78
CA ASP A 193 1.98 -15.91 8.28
C ASP A 193 1.11 -16.74 9.25
N ASN A 194 1.76 -17.59 10.03
CA ASN A 194 1.14 -18.45 11.02
C ASN A 194 0.04 -17.76 11.86
N PRO A 195 -1.24 -18.16 11.69
CA PRO A 195 -2.37 -17.48 12.31
C PRO A 195 -2.51 -17.74 13.80
N SER A 196 -1.69 -18.60 14.40
CA SER A 196 -1.72 -18.83 15.86
C SER A 196 -1.14 -17.68 16.67
N TYR A 197 -0.31 -16.82 16.05
CA TYR A 197 0.30 -15.65 16.70
C TYR A 197 0.37 -14.39 15.83
N ILE A 198 0.15 -14.49 14.51
CA ILE A 198 0.05 -13.34 13.61
C ILE A 198 -1.43 -13.02 13.36
N PRO A 199 -1.99 -11.96 13.95
CA PRO A 199 -3.36 -11.57 13.69
C PRO A 199 -3.50 -11.02 12.26
N ILE A 200 -4.57 -11.40 11.57
CA ILE A 200 -4.97 -10.72 10.33
C ILE A 200 -5.48 -9.32 10.67
N TYR A 201 -5.17 -8.37 9.80
CA TYR A 201 -5.51 -6.96 10.02
C TYR A 201 -7.01 -6.71 10.18
N PHE A 202 -7.85 -7.47 9.49
CA PHE A 202 -9.30 -7.25 9.40
C PHE A 202 -10.09 -7.46 10.70
N PHE A 203 -9.57 -8.23 11.65
CA PHE A 203 -10.33 -8.58 12.87
C PHE A 203 -9.96 -7.77 14.12
N GLY A 204 -8.96 -6.88 14.03
CA GLY A 204 -8.60 -6.01 15.16
C GLY A 204 -8.16 -6.75 16.43
N PHE A 205 -7.70 -8.00 16.31
CA PHE A 205 -7.27 -8.78 17.46
C PHE A 205 -6.05 -8.18 18.15
N ILE A 206 -6.10 -8.11 19.47
CA ILE A 206 -5.00 -7.63 20.31
C ILE A 206 -4.14 -8.82 20.73
N ARG A 207 -2.81 -8.65 20.72
CA ARG A 207 -1.89 -9.70 21.17
C ARG A 207 -1.70 -9.65 22.70
N PRO A 208 -1.60 -10.82 23.37
CA PRO A 208 -1.71 -12.17 22.81
C PRO A 208 -3.17 -12.58 22.54
N MET A 209 -3.40 -13.24 21.40
CA MET A 209 -4.72 -13.79 21.03
C MET A 209 -5.10 -14.98 21.93
N ASN A 210 -6.36 -15.03 22.37
CA ASN A 210 -6.90 -16.21 23.07
C ASN A 210 -7.19 -17.37 22.09
N PHE A 211 -7.64 -18.53 22.58
CA PHE A 211 -7.89 -19.71 21.74
C PHE A 211 -8.95 -19.47 20.65
N LEU A 212 -10.06 -18.82 20.98
CA LEU A 212 -11.13 -18.52 20.02
C LEU A 212 -10.71 -17.46 19.01
N ASP A 213 -9.94 -16.46 19.44
CA ASP A 213 -9.36 -15.47 18.53
C ASP A 213 -8.46 -16.16 17.50
N ARG A 214 -7.61 -17.11 17.93
CA ARG A 214 -6.72 -17.87 17.02
C ARG A 214 -7.50 -18.73 16.02
N ILE A 215 -8.59 -19.37 16.46
CA ILE A 215 -9.46 -20.13 15.54
C ILE A 215 -10.06 -19.19 14.50
N THR A 216 -10.67 -18.09 14.96
CA THR A 216 -11.30 -17.09 14.08
C THR A 216 -10.27 -16.50 13.12
N ASN A 217 -9.08 -16.18 13.61
CA ASN A 217 -7.98 -15.67 12.83
C ASN A 217 -7.54 -16.66 11.74
N THR A 218 -7.42 -17.95 12.08
CA THR A 218 -7.05 -19.01 11.14
C THR A 218 -8.09 -19.18 10.04
N VAL A 219 -9.37 -19.22 10.41
CA VAL A 219 -10.48 -19.33 9.45
C VAL A 219 -10.51 -18.11 8.53
N GLY A 220 -10.43 -16.90 9.08
CA GLY A 220 -10.40 -15.67 8.28
C GLY A 220 -9.21 -15.60 7.35
N LEU A 221 -7.99 -15.94 7.82
CA LEU A 221 -6.80 -15.99 6.98
C LEU A 221 -7.03 -16.88 5.74
N PHE A 222 -7.57 -18.07 5.94
CA PHE A 222 -7.87 -18.99 4.85
C PHE A 222 -8.92 -18.42 3.90
N LEU A 223 -10.02 -17.86 4.42
CA LEU A 223 -11.10 -17.30 3.61
C LEU A 223 -10.63 -16.11 2.77
N TYR A 224 -9.86 -15.17 3.33
CA TYR A 224 -9.34 -14.02 2.59
C TYR A 224 -8.32 -14.44 1.53
N LYS A 225 -7.44 -15.41 1.83
CA LYS A 225 -6.52 -15.97 0.83
C LYS A 225 -7.28 -16.64 -0.33
N ALA A 226 -8.30 -17.44 -0.02
CA ALA A 226 -9.12 -18.10 -1.03
C ALA A 226 -9.93 -17.11 -1.87
N ALA A 227 -10.55 -16.11 -1.23
CA ALA A 227 -11.27 -15.05 -1.93
C ALA A 227 -10.35 -14.28 -2.88
N TYR A 228 -9.15 -13.90 -2.43
CA TYR A 228 -8.20 -13.21 -3.28
C TYR A 228 -7.76 -14.07 -4.48
N GLU A 229 -7.35 -15.32 -4.24
CA GLU A 229 -6.82 -16.20 -5.27
C GLU A 229 -7.87 -16.61 -6.32
N TYR A 230 -9.06 -17.01 -5.86
CA TYR A 230 -10.06 -17.63 -6.74
C TYR A 230 -11.12 -16.66 -7.25
N TRP A 231 -11.33 -15.53 -6.56
CA TRP A 231 -12.31 -14.53 -6.96
C TRP A 231 -11.64 -13.25 -7.46
N PHE A 232 -10.91 -12.52 -6.61
CA PHE A 232 -10.44 -11.17 -6.95
C PHE A 232 -9.42 -11.22 -8.10
N ARG A 233 -8.37 -12.03 -7.93
CA ARG A 233 -7.30 -12.23 -8.91
C ARG A 233 -7.82 -12.82 -10.21
N SER A 234 -8.86 -13.66 -10.18
CA SER A 234 -9.52 -14.19 -11.38
C SER A 234 -10.17 -13.09 -12.21
N VAL A 235 -10.87 -12.15 -11.57
CA VAL A 235 -11.46 -10.97 -12.25
C VAL A 235 -10.35 -10.07 -12.81
N HIS A 236 -9.31 -9.81 -12.01
CA HIS A 236 -8.14 -9.04 -12.45
C HIS A 236 -7.44 -9.66 -13.66
N GLN A 237 -7.34 -10.99 -13.72
CA GLN A 237 -6.74 -11.70 -14.84
C GLN A 237 -7.50 -11.45 -16.14
N VAL A 238 -8.84 -11.47 -16.10
CA VAL A 238 -9.67 -11.21 -17.29
C VAL A 238 -9.38 -9.81 -17.83
N ILE A 239 -9.46 -8.80 -16.97
CA ILE A 239 -9.20 -7.40 -17.34
C ILE A 239 -7.78 -7.24 -17.87
N ALA A 240 -6.78 -7.82 -17.19
CA ALA A 240 -5.39 -7.72 -17.61
C ALA A 240 -5.14 -8.39 -18.97
N ASN A 241 -5.76 -9.54 -19.26
CA ASN A 241 -5.63 -10.23 -20.55
C ASN A 241 -6.18 -9.39 -21.72
N GLU A 242 -7.26 -8.64 -21.50
CA GLU A 242 -7.83 -7.76 -22.53
C GLU A 242 -6.89 -6.62 -22.92
N VAL A 243 -6.06 -6.16 -21.98
CA VAL A 243 -5.16 -5.02 -22.17
C VAL A 243 -3.75 -5.45 -22.60
N PHE A 244 -3.21 -6.50 -21.99
CA PHE A 244 -1.83 -6.97 -22.22
C PHE A 244 -1.72 -8.11 -23.24
N GLY A 245 -2.84 -8.74 -23.62
CA GLY A 245 -2.87 -9.88 -24.53
C GLY A 245 -3.15 -11.21 -23.84
N SER A 246 -3.61 -12.19 -24.62
CA SER A 246 -3.96 -13.53 -24.14
C SER A 246 -2.76 -14.40 -23.77
N ASP A 247 -1.54 -13.99 -24.14
CA ASP A 247 -0.28 -14.62 -23.75
C ASP A 247 0.22 -14.17 -22.37
N LEU A 248 -0.49 -13.25 -21.70
CA LEU A 248 -0.17 -12.82 -20.34
C LEU A 248 -0.17 -14.03 -19.39
N PRO A 249 0.92 -14.28 -18.64
CA PRO A 249 0.95 -15.32 -17.63
C PRO A 249 -0.10 -15.10 -16.54
N LYS A 250 -0.35 -16.14 -15.73
CA LYS A 250 -1.17 -15.98 -14.52
C LYS A 250 -0.61 -14.85 -13.65
N LEU A 251 -1.45 -13.93 -13.20
CA LEU A 251 -1.04 -12.82 -12.33
C LEU A 251 -0.34 -13.31 -11.06
N GLN A 252 -0.77 -14.44 -10.49
CA GLN A 252 -0.06 -15.12 -9.40
C GLN A 252 1.41 -15.43 -9.72
N LYS A 253 1.70 -15.91 -10.93
CA LYS A 253 3.08 -16.22 -11.35
C LYS A 253 3.91 -14.94 -11.44
N LEU A 254 3.31 -13.86 -11.90
CA LEU A 254 3.99 -12.55 -11.95
C LEU A 254 4.20 -12.01 -10.53
N ALA A 255 3.22 -12.14 -9.63
CA ALA A 255 3.33 -11.70 -8.23
C ALA A 255 4.48 -12.37 -7.48
N GLN A 256 4.74 -13.65 -7.78
CA GLN A 256 5.85 -14.44 -7.23
C GLN A 256 7.23 -14.05 -7.80
N GLN A 257 7.30 -13.19 -8.83
CA GLN A 257 8.57 -12.73 -9.42
C GLN A 257 9.12 -11.47 -8.75
N SER A 258 8.44 -10.94 -7.72
CA SER A 258 8.92 -9.75 -7.01
C SER A 258 10.31 -9.99 -6.45
N SER A 259 11.24 -9.08 -6.75
CA SER A 259 12.62 -9.18 -6.24
C SER A 259 12.69 -8.84 -4.76
N ALA A 260 11.83 -7.93 -4.29
CA ALA A 260 11.62 -7.63 -2.89
C ALA A 260 10.28 -6.92 -2.67
N LEU A 261 9.73 -7.08 -1.48
CA LEU A 261 8.59 -6.34 -0.98
C LEU A 261 9.06 -5.32 0.06
N LEU A 262 8.86 -4.04 -0.21
CA LEU A 262 9.14 -2.96 0.71
C LEU A 262 7.84 -2.57 1.42
N VAL A 263 7.79 -2.71 2.74
CA VAL A 263 6.57 -2.57 3.53
C VAL A 263 6.70 -1.39 4.47
N ASN A 264 5.75 -0.44 4.43
CA ASN A 264 5.70 0.70 5.33
C ASN A 264 5.20 0.29 6.74
N THR A 265 5.94 -0.62 7.38
CA THR A 265 5.76 -1.06 8.76
C THR A 265 7.07 -0.99 9.53
N HIS A 266 6.97 -1.07 10.85
CA HIS A 266 8.12 -1.24 11.71
C HIS A 266 7.77 -2.16 12.88
N SER A 267 8.69 -3.07 13.22
CA SER A 267 8.54 -4.00 14.35
C SER A 267 8.22 -3.36 15.70
N SER A 268 8.58 -2.09 15.95
CA SER A 268 8.22 -1.39 17.20
C SER A 268 6.72 -1.13 17.35
N LEU A 269 5.99 -1.03 16.23
CA LEU A 269 4.54 -0.82 16.22
C LEU A 269 3.79 -2.15 16.06
N PHE A 270 4.32 -3.02 15.21
CA PHE A 270 3.65 -4.25 14.81
C PHE A 270 4.23 -5.51 15.42
N GLY A 271 5.11 -5.38 16.42
CA GLY A 271 5.75 -6.48 17.12
C GLY A 271 6.72 -7.28 16.25
N SER A 272 7.46 -8.18 16.88
CA SER A 272 8.34 -9.09 16.16
C SER A 272 7.53 -10.16 15.42
N ARG A 273 7.89 -10.43 14.17
CA ARG A 273 7.39 -11.54 13.37
C ARG A 273 8.51 -12.03 12.43
N PRO A 274 8.54 -13.32 12.07
CA PRO A 274 9.47 -13.81 11.06
C PRO A 274 9.22 -13.07 9.75
N GLN A 275 10.29 -12.60 9.11
CA GLN A 275 10.26 -12.02 7.76
C GLN A 275 11.42 -12.62 6.98
N LEU A 276 11.17 -12.95 5.71
CA LEU A 276 12.25 -13.32 4.80
C LEU A 276 13.11 -12.10 4.42
N PRO A 277 14.39 -12.29 4.02
CA PRO A 277 15.28 -11.18 3.67
C PRO A 277 14.81 -10.28 2.52
N ASN A 278 13.95 -10.81 1.64
CA ASN A 278 13.33 -10.07 0.54
C ASN A 278 12.10 -9.25 0.97
N VAL A 279 11.73 -9.28 2.26
CA VAL A 279 10.69 -8.42 2.82
C VAL A 279 11.35 -7.38 3.73
N VAL A 280 11.35 -6.13 3.29
CA VAL A 280 12.11 -5.04 3.90
C VAL A 280 11.15 -4.03 4.53
N GLU A 281 11.30 -3.81 5.83
CA GLU A 281 10.55 -2.77 6.55
C GLU A 281 11.12 -1.38 6.24
N ILE A 282 10.25 -0.49 5.76
CA ILE A 282 10.53 0.91 5.41
C ILE A 282 9.55 1.86 6.11
N GLY A 283 9.17 1.53 7.34
CA GLY A 283 8.23 2.30 8.15
C GLY A 283 8.62 3.79 8.24
N GLY A 284 7.68 4.66 7.90
CA GLY A 284 7.87 6.11 7.94
C GLY A 284 8.55 6.70 6.71
N ILE A 285 8.68 5.96 5.60
CA ILE A 285 9.28 6.47 4.34
C ILE A 285 8.63 7.76 3.82
N HIS A 286 7.38 7.99 4.20
CA HIS A 286 6.58 9.14 3.80
C HIS A 286 6.81 10.39 4.67
N ILE A 287 7.53 10.23 5.79
CA ILE A 287 7.86 11.32 6.70
C ILE A 287 9.08 12.04 6.11
N PRO A 288 8.95 13.33 5.73
CA PRO A 288 10.06 14.06 5.14
C PRO A 288 11.17 14.28 6.17
N SER A 289 12.42 14.20 5.73
CA SER A 289 13.59 14.49 6.56
C SER A 289 13.65 15.96 6.99
N LYS A 290 13.07 16.85 6.19
CA LYS A 290 12.91 18.27 6.49
C LYS A 290 11.43 18.60 6.71
N ILE A 291 11.11 19.01 7.92
CA ILE A 291 9.77 19.46 8.29
C ILE A 291 9.65 20.95 7.95
N ASN A 292 8.64 21.29 7.15
CA ASN A 292 8.33 22.69 6.86
C ASN A 292 7.74 23.37 8.11
N SER A 293 8.03 24.66 8.28
CA SER A 293 7.38 25.46 9.31
C SER A 293 5.86 25.44 9.12
N LEU A 294 5.13 25.39 10.25
CA LEU A 294 3.69 25.49 10.22
C LEU A 294 3.27 26.87 9.69
N PRO A 295 2.08 26.97 9.07
CA PRO A 295 1.41 28.25 8.81
C PRO A 295 1.39 29.14 10.07
N LYS A 296 1.44 30.45 9.87
CA LYS A 296 1.58 31.43 10.95
C LYS A 296 0.43 31.35 11.96
N ASP A 297 -0.79 31.21 11.46
CA ASP A 297 -2.02 31.05 12.25
C ASP A 297 -1.97 29.78 13.12
N LEU A 298 -1.55 28.64 12.57
CA LEU A 298 -1.38 27.40 13.35
C LEU A 298 -0.26 27.51 14.37
N THR A 299 0.84 28.20 14.02
CA THR A 299 1.95 28.46 14.92
C THR A 299 1.47 29.29 16.11
N GLU A 300 0.83 30.44 15.86
CA GLU A 300 0.29 31.32 16.91
C GLU A 300 -0.78 30.60 17.77
N PHE A 301 -1.62 29.77 17.15
CA PHE A 301 -2.64 28.98 17.85
C PHE A 301 -2.00 27.98 18.82
N LEU A 302 -0.97 27.25 18.38
CA LEU A 302 -0.26 26.26 19.19
C LEU A 302 0.65 26.91 20.25
N ASP A 303 1.30 28.03 19.93
CA ASP A 303 2.16 28.78 20.87
C ASP A 303 1.36 29.32 22.07
N SER A 304 0.07 29.59 21.86
CA SER A 304 -0.86 30.02 22.91
C SER A 304 -1.61 28.86 23.59
N ALA A 305 -1.30 27.60 23.25
CA ALA A 305 -1.91 26.41 23.86
C ALA A 305 -1.16 26.00 25.16
N HIS A 306 -1.26 26.81 26.21
CA HIS A 306 -0.52 26.58 27.47
C HIS A 306 -0.79 25.22 28.14
N ASP A 307 -2.01 24.70 28.00
CA ASP A 307 -2.42 23.38 28.53
C ASP A 307 -2.16 22.22 27.54
N GLY A 308 -1.53 22.51 26.40
CA GLY A 308 -1.30 21.61 25.28
C GLY A 308 -2.40 21.64 24.23
N ALA A 309 -2.17 20.90 23.14
CA ALA A 309 -3.09 20.80 22.00
C ALA A 309 -3.55 19.35 21.77
N LEU A 310 -4.77 19.21 21.24
CA LEU A 310 -5.31 17.96 20.72
C LEU A 310 -5.51 18.10 19.21
N PHE A 311 -4.88 17.22 18.43
CA PHE A 311 -5.18 17.08 17.00
C PHE A 311 -6.12 15.90 16.79
N PHE A 312 -7.25 16.14 16.13
CA PHE A 312 -8.24 15.13 15.82
C PHE A 312 -8.48 15.05 14.30
N SER A 313 -8.38 13.83 13.77
CA SER A 313 -8.57 13.53 12.35
C SER A 313 -9.05 12.10 12.17
N LEU A 314 -10.03 11.89 11.30
CA LEU A 314 -10.54 10.57 10.91
C LEU A 314 -9.87 10.04 9.62
N GLY A 315 -8.76 10.65 9.22
CA GLY A 315 -8.02 10.28 8.01
C GLY A 315 -8.64 10.85 6.73
N SER A 316 -8.23 10.28 5.59
CA SER A 316 -8.61 10.77 4.26
C SER A 316 -9.91 10.17 3.70
N LEU A 317 -10.35 9.01 4.20
CA LEU A 317 -11.52 8.30 3.65
C LEU A 317 -12.83 8.69 4.31
N ILE A 318 -12.82 8.93 5.62
CA ILE A 318 -14.02 9.23 6.39
C ILE A 318 -14.41 10.68 6.20
N LYS A 319 -15.66 10.91 5.80
CA LYS A 319 -16.24 12.26 5.70
C LYS A 319 -16.78 12.69 7.06
N SER A 320 -15.99 13.42 7.83
CA SER A 320 -16.33 13.86 9.19
C SER A 320 -17.64 14.66 9.24
N THR A 321 -17.96 15.45 8.21
CA THR A 321 -19.22 16.22 8.13
C THR A 321 -20.49 15.37 8.07
N THR A 322 -20.38 14.07 7.76
CA THR A 322 -21.51 13.15 7.75
C THR A 322 -21.81 12.54 9.13
N MET A 323 -21.00 12.85 10.13
CA MET A 323 -21.15 12.30 11.48
C MET A 323 -22.57 12.50 12.03
N PRO A 324 -23.23 11.43 12.51
CA PRO A 324 -24.53 11.56 13.15
C PRO A 324 -24.48 12.55 14.32
N LYS A 325 -25.52 13.37 14.45
CA LYS A 325 -25.58 14.46 15.44
C LYS A 325 -25.22 14.00 16.85
N GLU A 326 -25.76 12.86 17.29
CA GLU A 326 -25.46 12.31 18.62
C GLU A 326 -23.96 12.08 18.86
N LYS A 327 -23.25 11.55 17.86
CA LYS A 327 -21.79 11.32 17.94
C LYS A 327 -21.02 12.64 17.91
N LEU A 328 -21.43 13.57 17.04
CA LEU A 328 -20.83 14.90 16.95
C LEU A 328 -20.98 15.65 18.29
N ASP A 329 -22.19 15.71 18.84
CA ASP A 329 -22.48 16.36 20.11
C ASP A 329 -21.68 15.73 21.26
N ALA A 330 -21.51 14.40 21.26
CA ALA A 330 -20.67 13.72 22.24
C ALA A 330 -19.19 14.10 22.14
N ILE A 331 -18.64 14.17 20.92
CA ILE A 331 -17.25 14.60 20.68
C ILE A 331 -17.06 16.06 21.09
N LEU A 332 -17.96 16.96 20.69
CA LEU A 332 -17.92 18.37 21.06
C LEU A 332 -18.02 18.56 22.58
N LYS A 333 -18.86 17.77 23.26
CA LYS A 333 -18.95 17.77 24.72
C LYS A 333 -17.63 17.38 25.38
N VAL A 334 -16.89 16.42 24.83
CA VAL A 334 -15.56 16.05 25.34
C VAL A 334 -14.55 17.16 25.04
N PHE A 335 -14.52 17.66 23.81
CA PHE A 335 -13.58 18.71 23.37
C PHE A 335 -13.76 20.02 24.13
N SER A 336 -14.98 20.41 24.48
CA SER A 336 -15.27 21.58 25.33
C SER A 336 -14.94 21.36 26.80
N SER A 337 -14.86 20.11 27.26
CA SER A 337 -14.57 19.78 28.67
C SER A 337 -13.08 19.72 28.99
N ILE A 338 -12.21 19.63 27.98
CA ILE A 338 -10.76 19.57 28.17
C ILE A 338 -10.14 20.97 28.10
N PRO A 339 -9.11 21.28 28.90
CA PRO A 339 -8.46 22.60 28.89
C PRO A 339 -7.56 22.82 27.66
N ARG A 340 -7.42 21.81 26.79
CA ARG A 340 -6.54 21.84 25.62
C ARG A 340 -7.21 22.53 24.45
N LYS A 341 -6.39 23.22 23.65
CA LYS A 341 -6.82 23.70 22.34
C LYS A 341 -7.02 22.55 21.37
N VAL A 342 -8.06 22.60 20.54
CA VAL A 342 -8.40 21.50 19.64
C VAL A 342 -8.23 21.92 18.18
N ILE A 343 -7.44 21.16 17.43
CA ILE A 343 -7.37 21.24 15.97
C ILE A 343 -8.09 20.03 15.41
N TRP A 344 -9.17 20.26 14.68
CA TRP A 344 -9.93 19.20 14.03
C TRP A 344 -9.89 19.38 12.50
N LYS A 345 -9.38 18.37 11.78
CA LYS A 345 -9.59 18.26 10.32
C LYS A 345 -11.09 18.12 10.02
N TRP A 346 -11.66 19.12 9.37
CA TRP A 346 -13.08 19.18 9.00
C TRP A 346 -13.21 19.55 7.52
N GLU A 347 -14.20 18.98 6.82
CA GLU A 347 -14.30 19.14 5.35
C GLU A 347 -15.06 20.40 4.88
N THR A 348 -15.67 21.19 5.78
CA THR A 348 -16.39 22.45 5.46
C THR A 348 -15.85 23.62 6.27
N ASP A 349 -16.17 24.86 5.86
CA ASP A 349 -15.71 26.07 6.55
C ASP A 349 -16.35 26.25 7.94
N GLU A 350 -17.56 25.72 8.12
CA GLU A 350 -18.31 25.84 9.37
C GLU A 350 -18.42 24.49 10.09
N LEU A 351 -18.03 24.49 11.36
CA LEU A 351 -18.35 23.44 12.32
C LEU A 351 -19.66 23.81 13.03
N PRO A 352 -20.71 22.95 12.99
CA PRO A 352 -21.93 23.20 13.76
C PRO A 352 -21.59 23.35 15.24
N HIS A 353 -22.10 24.41 15.88
CA HIS A 353 -21.80 24.72 17.29
C HIS A 353 -20.30 24.91 17.58
N LYS A 354 -19.61 25.72 16.74
CA LYS A 354 -18.20 26.08 16.92
C LYS A 354 -17.93 26.51 18.37
N MET A 355 -16.94 25.87 18.99
CA MET A 355 -16.53 26.12 20.37
C MET A 355 -15.51 27.28 20.41
N ASP A 356 -15.36 27.91 21.58
CA ASP A 356 -14.43 29.03 21.79
C ASP A 356 -12.96 28.58 21.92
N ASN A 357 -12.70 27.27 22.09
CA ASN A 357 -11.40 26.68 22.42
C ASN A 357 -10.69 25.94 21.27
#